data_AF-A0A2K0XJN3-F1
#
_entry.id   AF-A0A2K0XJN3-F1
#
_cell.length_a   1.000
_cell.length_b   1.000
_cell.length_c   1.000
_cell.angle_alpha   90.00
_cell.angle_beta   90.00
_cell.angle_gamma   90.00
#
_symmetry.space_group_name_H-M   'P 1'
#
loop_
_entity.id
_entity.type
_entity.pdbx_description
1 polymer ?
#
loop_
_entity_poly.entity_id
_entity_poly.type
_entity_poly.pdbx_seq_one_letter_code
_entity_poly.pdbx_strand_id
1 'polypeptide(L)'
;MGEGDAPEGIQLRIPIYQRPYKWTAKNAIQLLDDIIEAKNANKEVYRVGTLILHHDDKNYYNIVDGQQRIITFALLLKSLFRDNLEIFKEELPNNSYTRENIVNNLRAFERRRDTIADEHTKTTIETLREDRGITDLREFVENQCELIVVITNDISEAFQFFDSQNARGKELYPHDLLKAYHLREMEDVEDYETEAIVRRWENADQKELANLFAEYLHRVREWAHGNEVWKLDEHNIDKFKGISKRDNLPYAQFYKGAYAYAQMMNKSAIPFVSGMQELNPFKIDTPIIAGKSFFDYTSHYFEILKDIQNNDRYVGYFINGNKIVETLDLPKYKNGVGNRIARKLFDLAALLYVDRFCPDRPTRLDLDIFEQFVVMDFIWAYSLRAQYRNLGWVSAQNYIFGNGHVNSFNLYKCIAEAPTPTVLLSELAERIHPLPKNKVLAKIEGFDEQDNKGIYQNYLHYFKVNKFYTE
;
A
#
# COMPACT_ATOMS: atom_id res chain seq x y z
N MET A 1 34.02 5.66 12.68
CA MET A 1 34.73 6.89 12.28
C MET A 1 33.94 8.05 12.86
N GLY A 2 34.53 8.81 13.76
CA GLY A 2 33.91 9.97 14.42
C GLY A 2 34.59 11.26 13.97
N GLU A 3 33.79 12.33 13.94
CA GLU A 3 34.13 13.73 13.66
C GLU A 3 34.49 14.12 12.21
N GLY A 4 33.51 14.76 11.56
CA GLY A 4 33.71 16.06 10.92
C GLY A 4 34.01 16.07 9.42
N ASP A 5 34.89 15.21 8.93
CA ASP A 5 35.32 15.30 7.54
C ASP A 5 34.44 14.46 6.62
N ALA A 6 33.88 15.11 5.60
CA ALA A 6 33.17 14.43 4.52
C ALA A 6 34.16 13.49 3.81
N PRO A 7 33.82 12.21 3.60
CA PRO A 7 34.69 11.30 2.86
C PRO A 7 35.07 11.91 1.50
N GLU A 8 36.36 11.95 1.18
CA GLU A 8 36.80 12.36 -0.16
C GLU A 8 36.43 11.25 -1.17
N GLY A 9 35.85 11.64 -2.31
CA GLY A 9 35.51 10.69 -3.38
C GLY A 9 34.22 9.88 -3.17
N ILE A 10 33.21 10.43 -2.51
CA ILE A 10 31.88 9.78 -2.38
C ILE A 10 31.24 9.63 -3.77
N GLN A 11 31.11 8.39 -4.22
CA GLN A 11 30.30 8.04 -5.38
C GLN A 11 28.88 7.69 -4.92
N LEU A 12 27.99 8.68 -4.97
CA LEU A 12 26.57 8.50 -4.64
C LEU A 12 25.88 7.65 -5.70
N ARG A 13 25.08 6.68 -5.26
CA ARG A 13 24.26 5.85 -6.14
C ARG A 13 22.79 5.98 -5.79
N ILE A 14 21.91 6.02 -6.79
CA ILE A 14 20.46 5.92 -6.59
C ILE A 14 20.04 4.46 -6.81
N PRO A 15 19.75 3.70 -5.73
CA PRO A 15 19.44 2.28 -5.87
C PRO A 15 18.09 2.05 -6.53
N ILE A 16 17.93 0.90 -7.20
CA ILE A 16 16.69 0.51 -7.91
C ILE A 16 15.47 0.48 -6.98
N TYR A 17 15.65 0.23 -5.69
CA TYR A 17 14.56 0.20 -4.72
C TYR A 17 13.97 1.59 -4.40
N GLN A 18 14.68 2.67 -4.74
CA GLN A 18 14.22 4.02 -4.49
C GLN A 18 12.99 4.39 -5.32
N ARG A 19 12.13 5.23 -4.75
CA ARG A 19 10.90 5.65 -5.43
C ARG A 19 11.21 6.65 -6.55
N PRO A 20 10.31 6.78 -7.55
CA PRO A 20 10.40 7.85 -8.54
C PRO A 20 10.49 9.24 -7.90
N TYR A 21 11.08 10.21 -8.60
CA TYR A 21 11.10 11.60 -8.18
C TYR A 21 9.69 12.22 -8.27
N LYS A 22 9.12 12.57 -7.10
CA LYS A 22 7.74 13.04 -6.91
C LYS A 22 7.64 14.47 -6.36
N TRP A 23 8.75 15.12 -5.98
CA TRP A 23 8.72 16.53 -5.57
C TRP A 23 8.29 17.43 -6.72
N THR A 24 7.27 18.25 -6.47
CA THR A 24 6.68 19.17 -7.45
C THR A 24 7.34 20.54 -7.39
N ALA A 25 7.00 21.42 -8.34
CA ALA A 25 7.53 22.79 -8.36
C ALA A 25 7.21 23.56 -7.07
N LYS A 26 6.09 23.24 -6.40
CA LYS A 26 5.78 23.80 -5.08
C LYS A 26 6.84 23.44 -4.03
N ASN A 27 7.27 22.17 -4.00
CA ASN A 27 8.30 21.72 -3.06
C ASN A 27 9.67 22.34 -3.40
N ALA A 28 10.00 22.39 -4.68
CA ALA A 28 11.26 22.97 -5.17
C ALA A 28 11.35 24.46 -4.83
N ILE A 29 10.30 25.24 -5.13
CA ILE A 29 10.29 26.68 -4.85
C ILE A 29 10.29 26.96 -3.35
N GLN A 30 9.56 26.18 -2.54
CA GLN A 30 9.63 26.33 -1.08
C GLN A 30 11.07 26.16 -0.57
N LEU A 31 11.79 25.14 -1.05
CA LEU A 31 13.19 24.93 -0.68
C LEU A 31 14.06 26.14 -1.03
N LEU A 32 13.88 26.71 -2.24
CA LEU A 32 14.64 27.88 -2.66
C LEU A 32 14.27 29.14 -1.86
N ASP A 33 13.00 29.36 -1.58
CA ASP A 33 12.57 30.49 -0.75
C ASP A 33 13.16 30.39 0.67
N ASP A 34 13.18 29.20 1.27
CA ASP A 34 13.80 28.97 2.58
C ASP A 34 15.32 29.25 2.57
N ILE A 35 16.02 28.86 1.48
CA ILE A 35 17.45 29.15 1.28
C ILE A 35 17.70 30.65 1.13
N ILE A 36 16.87 31.34 0.33
CA ILE A 36 16.97 32.79 0.12
C ILE A 36 16.72 33.54 1.45
N GLU A 37 15.73 33.09 2.23
CA GLU A 37 15.47 33.65 3.56
C GLU A 37 16.67 33.46 4.49
N ALA A 38 17.27 32.26 4.51
CA ALA A 38 18.46 31.97 5.30
C ALA A 38 19.66 32.85 4.89
N LYS A 39 19.88 33.03 3.58
CA LYS A 39 20.89 33.92 3.02
C LYS A 39 20.66 35.37 3.45
N ASN A 40 19.44 35.88 3.31
CA ASN A 40 19.10 37.26 3.65
C ASN A 40 19.17 37.53 5.16
N ALA A 41 18.93 36.50 5.98
CA ALA A 41 19.14 36.54 7.42
C ALA A 41 20.62 36.40 7.84
N ASN A 42 21.55 36.30 6.88
CA ASN A 42 22.98 36.07 7.11
C ASN A 42 23.24 34.88 8.04
N LYS A 43 22.49 33.79 7.88
CA LYS A 43 22.76 32.56 8.64
C LYS A 43 24.09 31.98 8.18
N GLU A 44 24.96 31.66 9.13
CA GLU A 44 26.26 31.03 8.84
C GLU A 44 26.09 29.64 8.22
N VAL A 45 25.08 28.87 8.67
CA VAL A 45 24.77 27.54 8.16
C VAL A 45 23.26 27.38 7.99
N TYR A 46 22.85 26.88 6.83
CA TYR A 46 21.48 26.44 6.55
C TYR A 46 21.43 24.91 6.41
N ARG A 47 20.76 24.23 7.34
CA ARG A 47 20.59 22.78 7.31
C ARG A 47 19.47 22.39 6.35
N VAL A 48 19.83 21.86 5.19
CA VAL A 48 18.89 21.46 4.13
C VAL A 48 18.10 20.20 4.55
N GLY A 49 18.69 19.36 5.39
CA GLY A 49 18.08 18.16 5.97
C GLY A 49 19.08 17.04 6.18
N THR A 50 18.57 15.81 6.29
CA THR A 50 19.38 14.59 6.47
C THR A 50 19.47 13.79 5.17
N LEU A 51 20.60 13.13 4.97
CA LEU A 51 20.87 12.15 3.92
C LEU A 51 21.34 10.85 4.61
N ILE A 52 20.68 9.74 4.34
CA ILE A 52 21.09 8.43 4.89
C ILE A 52 21.71 7.63 3.75
N LEU A 53 22.94 7.18 3.96
CA LEU A 53 23.75 6.45 2.99
C LEU A 53 24.12 5.08 3.52
N HIS A 54 24.00 4.08 2.67
CA HIS A 54 24.57 2.74 2.87
C HIS A 54 25.83 2.60 2.02
N HIS A 55 26.97 2.44 2.68
CA HIS A 55 28.25 2.18 2.04
C HIS A 55 28.40 0.69 1.76
N ASP A 56 28.37 0.29 0.48
CA ASP A 56 28.42 -1.11 0.08
C ASP A 56 29.87 -1.62 -0.14
N ASP A 57 30.00 -2.94 -0.29
CA ASP A 57 31.29 -3.61 -0.52
C ASP A 57 31.99 -3.20 -1.83
N LYS A 58 31.27 -2.51 -2.73
CA LYS A 58 31.78 -2.00 -4.00
C LYS A 58 32.20 -0.52 -3.91
N ASN A 59 32.28 0.03 -2.70
CA ASN A 59 32.57 1.44 -2.39
C ASN A 59 31.55 2.44 -2.96
N TYR A 60 30.32 2.02 -3.22
CA TYR A 60 29.23 2.95 -3.54
C TYR A 60 28.51 3.40 -2.28
N TYR A 61 28.06 4.65 -2.31
CA TYR A 61 27.23 5.23 -1.26
C TYR A 61 25.77 5.26 -1.75
N ASN A 62 25.06 4.19 -1.47
CA ASN A 62 23.68 3.98 -1.86
C ASN A 62 22.76 4.88 -1.03
N ILE A 63 21.97 5.72 -1.71
CA ILE A 63 21.03 6.62 -1.05
C ILE A 63 19.86 5.80 -0.50
N VAL A 64 19.69 5.80 0.82
CA VAL A 64 18.59 5.12 1.54
C VAL A 64 17.46 6.11 1.84
N ASP A 65 17.80 7.33 2.26
CA ASP A 65 16.85 8.43 2.45
C ASP A 65 17.42 9.76 1.98
N GLY A 66 16.54 10.71 1.65
CA GLY A 66 16.92 12.05 1.18
C GLY A 66 17.03 12.16 -0.35
N GLN A 67 16.71 11.08 -1.09
CA GLN A 67 16.74 11.04 -2.56
C GLN A 67 16.00 12.22 -3.22
N GLN A 68 14.78 12.53 -2.77
CA GLN A 68 14.00 13.63 -3.34
C GLN A 68 14.69 14.98 -3.13
N ARG A 69 15.19 15.21 -1.91
CA ARG A 69 15.88 16.44 -1.51
C ARG A 69 17.17 16.63 -2.29
N ILE A 70 18.02 15.60 -2.38
CA ILE A 70 19.32 15.70 -3.06
C ILE A 70 19.17 15.90 -4.57
N ILE A 71 18.17 15.25 -5.21
CA ILE A 71 17.86 15.51 -6.62
C ILE A 71 17.40 16.96 -6.80
N THR A 72 16.49 17.46 -5.97
CA THR A 72 16.04 18.87 -6.06
C THR A 72 17.18 19.84 -5.85
N PHE A 73 18.07 19.57 -4.89
CA PHE A 73 19.22 20.40 -4.60
C PHE A 73 20.22 20.41 -5.77
N ALA A 74 20.45 19.26 -6.40
CA ALA A 74 21.24 19.19 -7.63
C ALA A 74 20.61 20.00 -8.76
N LEU A 75 19.28 19.91 -8.97
CA LEU A 75 18.58 20.72 -9.98
C LEU A 75 18.69 22.23 -9.70
N LEU A 76 18.69 22.65 -8.43
CA LEU A 76 18.94 24.04 -8.05
C LEU A 76 20.35 24.47 -8.45
N LEU A 77 21.37 23.71 -8.07
CA LEU A 77 22.76 23.98 -8.46
C LEU A 77 22.93 24.06 -9.98
N LYS A 78 22.29 23.15 -10.72
CA LYS A 78 22.27 23.19 -12.19
C LYS A 78 21.65 24.48 -12.72
N SER A 79 20.52 24.91 -12.16
CA SER A 79 19.90 26.19 -12.55
C SER A 79 20.82 27.39 -12.30
N LEU A 80 21.73 27.28 -11.32
CA LEU A 80 22.77 28.26 -10.98
C LEU A 80 24.09 28.02 -11.73
N PHE A 81 24.04 27.33 -12.86
CA PHE A 81 25.16 27.08 -13.78
C PHE A 81 26.27 26.19 -13.22
N ARG A 82 25.90 25.25 -12.34
CA ARG A 82 26.76 24.16 -11.86
C ARG A 82 26.38 22.83 -12.52
N ASP A 83 26.97 22.56 -13.67
CA ASP A 83 26.58 21.43 -14.52
C ASP A 83 27.31 20.11 -14.23
N ASN A 84 28.49 20.16 -13.61
CA ASN A 84 29.37 18.99 -13.42
C ASN A 84 29.13 18.31 -12.06
N LEU A 85 27.91 17.84 -11.82
CA LEU A 85 27.58 17.04 -10.63
C LEU A 85 27.49 15.56 -10.97
N GLU A 86 28.19 14.70 -10.21
CA GLU A 86 28.21 13.24 -10.41
C GLU A 86 26.81 12.61 -10.37
N ILE A 87 25.92 13.12 -9.52
CA ILE A 87 24.54 12.62 -9.39
C ILE A 87 23.72 12.73 -10.69
N PHE A 88 24.12 13.58 -11.65
CA PHE A 88 23.45 13.64 -12.96
C PHE A 88 23.80 12.47 -13.88
N LYS A 89 24.82 11.68 -13.54
CA LYS A 89 25.16 10.44 -14.25
C LYS A 89 24.33 9.24 -13.79
N GLU A 90 23.70 9.35 -12.63
CA GLU A 90 22.85 8.29 -12.07
C GLU A 90 21.55 8.16 -12.85
N GLU A 91 21.17 6.93 -13.15
CA GLU A 91 19.87 6.64 -13.76
C GLU A 91 18.76 6.76 -12.72
N LEU A 92 17.78 7.61 -13.02
CA LEU A 92 16.58 7.73 -12.20
C LEU A 92 15.51 6.74 -12.65
N PRO A 93 14.67 6.23 -11.73
CA PRO A 93 13.55 5.37 -12.11
C PRO A 93 12.70 6.01 -13.21
N ASN A 94 12.62 5.34 -14.38
CA ASN A 94 11.93 5.89 -15.55
C ASN A 94 10.41 5.84 -15.37
N ASN A 95 9.83 6.96 -14.94
CA ASN A 95 8.39 7.15 -14.80
C ASN A 95 7.99 8.54 -15.36
N SER A 96 6.76 8.70 -15.85
CA SER A 96 6.22 9.98 -16.34
C SER A 96 6.38 11.09 -15.30
N TYR A 97 6.07 10.82 -14.03
CA TYR A 97 6.20 11.80 -12.95
C TYR A 97 7.64 12.30 -12.80
N THR A 98 8.63 11.40 -12.85
CA THR A 98 10.04 11.77 -12.72
C THR A 98 10.48 12.68 -13.85
N ARG A 99 10.18 12.30 -15.10
CA ARG A 99 10.53 13.11 -16.28
C ARG A 99 9.87 14.50 -16.23
N GLU A 100 8.57 14.55 -15.93
CA GLU A 100 7.83 15.80 -15.83
C GLU A 100 8.33 16.68 -14.68
N ASN A 101 8.50 16.13 -13.49
CA ASN A 101 8.92 16.88 -12.31
C ASN A 101 10.34 17.41 -12.43
N ILE A 102 11.29 16.65 -13.01
CA ILE A 102 12.65 17.14 -13.25
C ILE A 102 12.62 18.39 -14.12
N VAL A 103 11.95 18.31 -15.27
CA VAL A 103 11.86 19.43 -16.23
C VAL A 103 11.13 20.61 -15.62
N ASN A 104 10.00 20.38 -14.95
CA ASN A 104 9.20 21.44 -14.35
C ASN A 104 9.94 22.15 -13.21
N ASN A 105 10.66 21.41 -12.36
CA ASN A 105 11.41 21.99 -11.25
C ASN A 105 12.63 22.76 -11.72
N LEU A 106 13.38 22.23 -12.68
CA LEU A 106 14.50 22.97 -13.28
C LEU A 106 14.03 24.30 -13.87
N ARG A 107 12.96 24.27 -14.66
CA ARG A 107 12.35 25.48 -15.24
C ARG A 107 11.81 26.44 -14.18
N ALA A 108 11.25 25.92 -13.08
CA ALA A 108 10.79 26.75 -11.98
C ALA A 108 11.96 27.49 -11.31
N PHE A 109 13.09 26.81 -11.10
CA PHE A 109 14.31 27.44 -10.60
C PHE A 109 14.89 28.45 -11.59
N GLU A 110 14.96 28.14 -12.89
CA GLU A 110 15.40 29.08 -13.92
C GLU A 110 14.58 30.38 -13.91
N ARG A 111 13.24 30.28 -13.87
CA ARG A 111 12.37 31.46 -13.75
C ARG A 111 12.64 32.26 -12.47
N ARG A 112 12.87 31.58 -11.35
CA ARG A 112 13.12 32.23 -10.06
C ARG A 112 14.48 32.91 -10.05
N ARG A 113 15.52 32.24 -10.56
CA ARG A 113 16.85 32.81 -10.83
C ARG A 113 16.73 34.07 -11.70
N ASP A 114 16.00 34.00 -12.80
CA ASP A 114 15.81 35.14 -13.71
C ASP A 114 15.04 36.28 -13.05
N THR A 115 14.29 36.04 -11.97
CA THR A 115 13.67 37.11 -11.17
C THR A 115 14.66 37.78 -10.22
N ILE A 116 15.71 37.04 -9.79
CA ILE A 116 16.74 37.53 -8.86
C ILE A 116 17.81 38.35 -9.60
N ALA A 117 18.15 37.96 -10.83
CA ALA A 117 19.17 38.62 -11.63
C ALA A 117 18.76 40.06 -12.04
N ASP A 118 19.76 40.92 -12.21
CA ASP A 118 19.56 42.27 -12.71
C ASP A 118 19.12 42.26 -14.19
N GLU A 119 18.23 43.17 -14.59
CA GLU A 119 17.73 43.22 -15.99
C GLU A 119 18.85 43.34 -17.03
N HIS A 120 19.94 44.02 -16.70
CA HIS A 120 21.08 44.23 -17.60
C HIS A 120 21.90 42.95 -17.85
N THR A 121 21.90 42.01 -16.90
CA THR A 121 22.71 40.78 -16.97
C THR A 121 21.97 39.62 -17.66
N LYS A 122 20.65 39.73 -17.87
CA LYS A 122 19.80 38.71 -18.53
C LYS A 122 19.96 38.62 -20.06
N THR A 123 20.85 39.41 -20.65
CA THR A 123 21.00 39.52 -22.11
C THR A 123 21.63 38.27 -22.74
N THR A 124 22.57 37.63 -22.04
CA THR A 124 23.24 36.38 -22.47
C THR A 124 23.39 35.43 -21.28
N ILE A 125 23.68 34.15 -21.56
CA ILE A 125 23.93 33.16 -20.49
C ILE A 125 25.22 33.51 -19.74
N GLU A 126 26.24 33.97 -20.45
CA GLU A 126 27.54 34.36 -19.89
C GLU A 126 27.38 35.53 -18.90
N THR A 127 26.65 36.58 -19.29
CA THR A 127 26.40 37.73 -18.41
C THR A 127 25.53 37.37 -17.20
N LEU A 128 24.56 36.47 -17.39
CA LEU A 128 23.68 36.01 -16.31
C LEU A 128 24.43 35.13 -15.30
N ARG A 129 25.43 34.37 -15.77
CA ARG A 129 26.29 33.53 -14.92
C ARG A 129 27.18 34.34 -13.98
N GLU A 130 27.56 35.54 -14.41
CA GLU A 130 28.41 36.50 -13.68
C GLU A 130 27.59 37.52 -12.87
N ASP A 131 26.26 37.46 -12.95
CA ASP A 131 25.38 38.30 -12.15
C ASP A 131 25.69 38.14 -10.65
N ARG A 132 25.74 39.28 -9.94
CA ARG A 132 26.11 39.30 -8.52
C ARG A 132 25.09 38.56 -7.65
N GLY A 133 23.79 38.78 -7.88
CA GLY A 133 22.74 38.12 -7.12
C GLY A 133 22.77 36.60 -7.31
N ILE A 134 23.04 36.15 -8.54
CA ILE A 134 23.17 34.72 -8.86
C ILE A 134 24.45 34.13 -8.27
N THR A 135 25.57 34.85 -8.36
CA THR A 135 26.86 34.40 -7.80
C THR A 135 26.78 34.30 -6.28
N ASP A 136 26.23 35.30 -5.60
CA ASP A 136 26.05 35.30 -4.15
C ASP A 136 25.12 34.16 -3.69
N LEU A 137 24.06 33.87 -4.46
CA LEU A 137 23.17 32.76 -4.15
C LEU A 137 23.86 31.41 -4.38
N ARG A 138 24.60 31.25 -5.48
CA ARG A 138 25.37 30.03 -5.76
C ARG A 138 26.40 29.78 -4.66
N GLU A 139 27.14 30.81 -4.26
CA GLU A 139 28.13 30.71 -3.18
C GLU A 139 27.47 30.29 -1.86
N PHE A 140 26.31 30.88 -1.52
CA PHE A 140 25.54 30.49 -0.34
C PHE A 140 25.10 29.02 -0.38
N VAL A 141 24.65 28.55 -1.54
CA VAL A 141 24.22 27.16 -1.74
C VAL A 141 25.41 26.19 -1.68
N GLU A 142 26.58 26.59 -2.19
CA GLU A 142 27.78 25.74 -2.21
C GLU A 142 28.50 25.68 -0.85
N ASN A 143 28.53 26.78 -0.09
CA ASN A 143 29.40 26.90 1.10
C ASN A 143 28.64 26.97 2.43
N GLN A 144 27.36 27.37 2.46
CA GLN A 144 26.60 27.54 3.71
C GLN A 144 25.41 26.57 3.83
N CYS A 145 25.00 25.91 2.74
CA CYS A 145 23.94 24.91 2.79
C CYS A 145 24.52 23.53 3.09
N GLU A 146 24.24 23.01 4.28
CA GLU A 146 24.79 21.73 4.74
C GLU A 146 23.72 20.64 4.88
N LEU A 147 24.11 19.39 4.60
CA LEU A 147 23.33 18.19 4.87
C LEU A 147 23.94 17.45 6.05
N ILE A 148 23.09 16.91 6.92
CA ILE A 148 23.52 15.92 7.91
C ILE A 148 23.60 14.59 7.16
N VAL A 149 24.77 13.97 7.11
CA VAL A 149 24.96 12.68 6.43
C VAL A 149 25.15 11.59 7.47
N VAL A 150 24.29 10.59 7.45
CA VAL A 150 24.43 9.36 8.25
C VAL A 150 24.91 8.27 7.32
N ILE A 151 26.10 7.74 7.57
CA ILE A 151 26.71 6.67 6.77
C ILE A 151 26.80 5.42 7.64
N THR A 152 26.34 4.30 7.10
CA THR A 152 26.48 2.98 7.72
C THR A 152 26.92 1.96 6.68
N ASN A 153 27.66 0.96 7.13
CA ASN A 153 28.07 -0.19 6.33
C ASN A 153 27.05 -1.34 6.39
N ASP A 154 26.00 -1.21 7.21
CA ASP A 154 24.89 -2.17 7.29
C ASP A 154 23.62 -1.53 6.74
N ILE A 155 23.14 -2.05 5.63
CA ILE A 155 21.90 -1.62 5.00
C ILE A 155 20.72 -1.69 5.98
N SER A 156 20.72 -2.66 6.90
CA SER A 156 19.67 -2.84 7.90
C SER A 156 19.61 -1.68 8.88
N GLU A 157 20.77 -1.24 9.36
CA GLU A 157 20.92 -0.07 10.21
C GLU A 157 20.48 1.20 9.48
N ALA A 158 20.86 1.35 8.19
CA ALA A 158 20.47 2.49 7.37
C ALA A 158 18.95 2.65 7.29
N PHE A 159 18.26 1.52 7.09
CA PHE A 159 16.81 1.49 7.07
C PHE A 159 16.18 1.69 8.46
N GLN A 160 16.80 1.23 9.55
CA GLN A 160 16.34 1.57 10.90
C GLN A 160 16.40 3.09 11.15
N PHE A 161 17.48 3.74 10.70
CA PHE A 161 17.56 5.21 10.72
C PHE A 161 16.44 5.83 9.88
N PHE A 162 16.20 5.34 8.67
CA PHE A 162 15.10 5.79 7.80
C PHE A 162 13.73 5.66 8.48
N ASP A 163 13.41 4.51 9.06
CA ASP A 163 12.15 4.26 9.76
C ASP A 163 11.98 5.27 10.93
N SER A 164 13.05 5.46 11.73
CA SER A 164 13.05 6.39 12.88
C SER A 164 12.95 7.88 12.51
N GLN A 165 13.40 8.26 11.30
CA GLN A 165 13.28 9.63 10.81
C GLN A 165 11.88 9.90 10.26
N ASN A 166 11.30 8.95 9.53
CA ASN A 166 9.97 9.11 8.95
C ASN A 166 8.85 9.10 9.99
N ALA A 167 9.04 8.45 11.14
CA ALA A 167 8.11 8.50 12.27
C ALA A 167 7.86 9.93 12.82
N ARG A 168 8.75 10.90 12.54
CA ARG A 168 8.63 12.30 12.98
C ARG A 168 8.16 13.27 11.88
N GLY A 169 8.08 12.83 10.63
CA GLY A 169 7.77 13.65 9.46
C GLY A 169 6.35 13.48 8.90
N LYS A 170 6.13 13.85 7.64
CA LYS A 170 4.89 13.49 6.92
C LYS A 170 4.86 11.97 6.76
N GLU A 171 3.91 11.31 7.43
CA GLU A 171 3.77 9.85 7.42
C GLU A 171 3.83 9.29 5.99
N LEU A 172 4.78 8.38 5.75
CA LEU A 172 4.74 7.47 4.60
C LEU A 172 3.55 6.55 4.76
N TYR A 173 3.04 5.99 3.66
CA TYR A 173 2.07 4.92 3.83
C TYR A 173 2.77 3.72 4.48
N PRO A 174 2.10 2.98 5.38
CA PRO A 174 2.67 1.78 5.98
C PRO A 174 3.31 0.84 4.93
N HIS A 175 2.64 0.63 3.79
CA HIS A 175 3.15 -0.26 2.75
C HIS A 175 4.48 0.20 2.11
N ASP A 176 4.82 1.49 2.17
CA ASP A 176 6.12 2.00 1.69
C ASP A 176 7.28 1.49 2.57
N LEU A 177 7.06 1.39 3.88
CA LEU A 177 8.04 0.81 4.82
C LEU A 177 8.24 -0.68 4.56
N LEU A 178 7.15 -1.40 4.28
CA LEU A 178 7.21 -2.83 3.94
C LEU A 178 7.94 -3.08 2.62
N LYS A 179 7.68 -2.26 1.60
CA LYS A 179 8.41 -2.34 0.32
C LYS A 179 9.92 -2.31 0.54
N ALA A 180 10.41 -1.35 1.30
CA ALA A 180 11.84 -1.20 1.59
C ALA A 180 12.40 -2.42 2.35
N TYR A 181 11.67 -2.92 3.35
CA TYR A 181 12.05 -4.14 4.06
C TYR A 181 12.18 -5.34 3.12
N HIS A 182 11.17 -5.61 2.29
CA HIS A 182 11.18 -6.78 1.44
C HIS A 182 12.16 -6.69 0.27
N LEU A 183 12.51 -5.49 -0.21
CA LEU A 183 13.59 -5.35 -1.20
C LEU A 183 14.97 -5.71 -0.63
N ARG A 184 15.21 -5.53 0.68
CA ARG A 184 16.43 -6.06 1.34
C ARG A 184 16.48 -7.58 1.34
N GLU A 185 15.34 -8.24 1.50
CA GLU A 185 15.26 -9.70 1.53
C GLU A 185 15.34 -10.32 0.12
N MET A 186 15.67 -9.51 -0.90
CA MET A 186 15.81 -9.89 -2.31
C MET A 186 17.24 -9.72 -2.86
N GLU A 187 18.26 -9.65 -2.01
CA GLU A 187 19.68 -9.48 -2.44
C GLU A 187 20.14 -10.48 -3.51
N ASP A 188 19.61 -11.71 -3.51
CA ASP A 188 19.94 -12.77 -4.48
C ASP A 188 19.04 -12.79 -5.73
N VAL A 189 18.12 -11.84 -5.88
CA VAL A 189 17.23 -11.73 -7.03
C VAL A 189 17.89 -10.85 -8.09
N GLU A 190 17.88 -11.32 -9.34
CA GLU A 190 18.46 -10.59 -10.47
C GLU A 190 17.91 -9.16 -10.60
N ASP A 191 18.78 -8.21 -10.92
CA ASP A 191 18.44 -6.77 -10.96
C ASP A 191 17.23 -6.48 -11.86
N TYR A 192 17.13 -7.14 -13.03
CA TYR A 192 16.01 -6.94 -13.96
C TYR A 192 14.66 -7.40 -13.37
N GLU A 193 14.65 -8.44 -12.54
CA GLU A 193 13.45 -8.95 -11.89
C GLU A 193 13.03 -8.04 -10.74
N THR A 194 14.00 -7.58 -9.95
CA THR A 194 13.80 -6.56 -8.90
C THR A 194 13.23 -5.27 -9.49
N GLU A 195 13.77 -4.80 -10.62
CA GLU A 195 13.21 -3.64 -11.36
C GLU A 195 11.75 -3.86 -11.77
N ALA A 196 11.42 -5.03 -12.32
CA ALA A 196 10.05 -5.33 -12.75
C ALA A 196 9.06 -5.31 -11.57
N ILE A 197 9.48 -5.84 -10.42
CA ILE A 197 8.70 -5.83 -9.16
C ILE A 197 8.48 -4.40 -8.68
N VAL A 198 9.55 -3.59 -8.60
CA VAL A 198 9.46 -2.18 -8.18
C VAL A 198 8.56 -1.38 -9.12
N ARG A 199 8.68 -1.57 -10.44
CA ARG A 199 7.83 -0.90 -11.42
C ARG A 199 6.36 -1.28 -11.25
N ARG A 200 6.05 -2.56 -11.07
CA ARG A 200 4.67 -3.01 -10.82
C ARG A 200 4.10 -2.38 -9.55
N TRP A 201 4.87 -2.37 -8.47
CA TRP A 201 4.47 -1.77 -7.19
C TRP A 201 4.18 -0.27 -7.31
N GLU A 202 5.06 0.49 -7.96
CA GLU A 202 4.89 1.95 -8.11
C GLU A 202 3.76 2.34 -9.08
N ASN A 203 3.45 1.47 -10.04
CA ASN A 203 2.36 1.70 -10.99
C ASN A 203 0.98 1.33 -10.44
N ALA A 204 0.91 0.54 -9.36
CA ALA A 204 -0.34 0.26 -8.68
C ALA A 204 -0.89 1.52 -7.97
N ASP A 205 -2.21 1.59 -7.80
CA ASP A 205 -2.84 2.69 -7.08
C ASP A 205 -2.41 2.66 -5.61
N GLN A 206 -1.61 3.65 -5.21
CA GLN A 206 -1.02 3.71 -3.87
C GLN A 206 -2.07 3.89 -2.76
N LYS A 207 -3.21 4.50 -3.07
CA LYS A 207 -4.31 4.68 -2.11
C LYS A 207 -5.06 3.37 -1.94
N GLU A 208 -5.31 2.64 -3.02
CA GLU A 208 -5.92 1.32 -2.95
C GLU A 208 -5.00 0.31 -2.26
N LEU A 209 -3.68 0.35 -2.52
CA LEU A 209 -2.70 -0.46 -1.79
C LEU A 209 -2.70 -0.15 -0.28
N ALA A 210 -2.67 1.13 0.09
CA ALA A 210 -2.76 1.52 1.51
C ALA A 210 -4.05 0.99 2.15
N ASN A 211 -5.16 1.06 1.43
CA ASN A 211 -6.46 0.54 1.87
C ASN A 211 -6.43 -1.00 1.98
N LEU A 212 -5.83 -1.72 1.02
CA LEU A 212 -5.66 -3.17 1.08
C LEU A 212 -4.97 -3.59 2.39
N PHE A 213 -3.83 -2.98 2.73
CA PHE A 213 -3.11 -3.32 3.95
C PHE A 213 -3.87 -2.93 5.21
N ALA A 214 -4.27 -1.66 5.33
CA ALA A 214 -4.80 -1.12 6.58
C ALA A 214 -6.23 -1.59 6.87
N GLU A 215 -7.05 -1.76 5.84
CA GLU A 215 -8.49 -1.96 5.98
C GLU A 215 -8.95 -3.38 5.64
N TYR A 216 -8.14 -4.14 4.91
CA TYR A 216 -8.43 -5.53 4.58
C TYR A 216 -7.45 -6.47 5.29
N LEU A 217 -6.23 -6.60 4.78
CA LEU A 217 -5.26 -7.62 5.19
C LEU A 217 -4.95 -7.60 6.69
N HIS A 218 -4.71 -6.42 7.28
CA HIS A 218 -4.44 -6.33 8.71
C HIS A 218 -5.63 -6.81 9.55
N ARG A 219 -6.84 -6.38 9.19
CA ARG A 219 -8.04 -6.70 9.96
C ARG A 219 -8.41 -8.17 9.87
N VAL A 220 -8.41 -8.75 8.67
CA VAL A 220 -8.76 -10.16 8.49
C VAL A 220 -7.75 -11.08 9.15
N ARG A 221 -6.45 -10.75 9.12
CA ARG A 221 -5.42 -11.52 9.82
C ARG A 221 -5.66 -11.54 11.32
N GLU A 222 -5.94 -10.39 11.93
CA GLU A 222 -6.20 -10.35 13.38
C GLU A 222 -7.51 -11.04 13.75
N TRP A 223 -8.61 -10.75 13.03
CA TRP A 223 -9.91 -11.32 13.36
C TRP A 223 -10.01 -12.81 13.10
N ALA A 224 -9.31 -13.35 12.08
CA ALA A 224 -9.21 -14.79 11.84
C ALA A 224 -8.57 -15.52 13.04
N HIS A 225 -7.58 -14.90 13.70
CA HIS A 225 -6.99 -15.43 14.94
C HIS A 225 -7.81 -15.13 16.20
N GLY A 226 -8.88 -14.34 16.09
CA GLY A 226 -9.69 -13.90 17.22
C GLY A 226 -9.08 -12.76 18.04
N ASN A 227 -8.16 -11.98 17.45
CA ASN A 227 -7.54 -10.82 18.08
C ASN A 227 -8.30 -9.53 17.76
N GLU A 228 -8.29 -8.58 18.70
CA GLU A 228 -8.78 -7.23 18.44
C GLU A 228 -7.82 -6.48 17.52
N VAL A 229 -8.36 -5.60 16.68
CA VAL A 229 -7.58 -4.82 15.72
C VAL A 229 -8.02 -3.37 15.67
N TRP A 230 -7.06 -2.47 15.54
CA TRP A 230 -7.28 -1.03 15.46
C TRP A 230 -6.74 -0.50 14.12
N LYS A 231 -5.90 0.56 14.17
CA LYS A 231 -5.24 1.11 12.99
C LYS A 231 -3.96 0.31 12.71
N LEU A 232 -3.63 0.13 11.44
CA LEU A 232 -2.28 -0.28 11.03
C LEU A 232 -1.34 0.94 11.15
N ASP A 233 -0.26 0.79 11.89
CA ASP A 233 0.73 1.84 12.14
C ASP A 233 2.15 1.25 12.25
N GLU A 234 3.14 2.12 12.40
CA GLU A 234 4.56 1.75 12.48
C GLU A 234 4.91 0.75 13.59
N HIS A 235 4.12 0.64 14.66
CA HIS A 235 4.39 -0.26 15.78
C HIS A 235 3.90 -1.69 15.52
N ASN A 236 2.91 -1.86 14.63
CA ASN A 236 2.31 -3.16 14.34
C ASN A 236 2.51 -3.64 12.89
N ILE A 237 3.18 -2.83 12.06
CA ILE A 237 3.46 -3.16 10.67
C ILE A 237 4.39 -4.36 10.49
N ASP A 238 5.23 -4.64 11.48
CA ASP A 238 6.20 -5.75 11.48
C ASP A 238 5.55 -7.11 11.26
N LYS A 239 4.25 -7.23 11.53
CA LYS A 239 3.45 -8.44 11.22
C LYS A 239 3.45 -8.82 9.73
N PHE A 240 3.73 -7.86 8.84
CA PHE A 240 3.85 -8.09 7.41
C PHE A 240 5.29 -8.35 6.95
N LYS A 241 6.31 -8.11 7.79
CA LYS A 241 7.71 -8.48 7.50
C LYS A 241 7.88 -9.99 7.35
N GLY A 242 7.12 -10.76 8.12
CA GLY A 242 7.02 -12.21 7.94
C GLY A 242 8.29 -12.98 8.31
N ILE A 243 8.57 -14.07 7.58
CA ILE A 243 9.69 -14.99 7.81
C ILE A 243 10.84 -14.60 6.87
N SER A 244 11.97 -14.20 7.43
CA SER A 244 13.20 -13.87 6.67
C SER A 244 13.85 -15.11 6.07
N LYS A 245 14.62 -14.94 5.00
CA LYS A 245 15.48 -16.01 4.43
C LYS A 245 16.41 -16.62 5.49
N ARG A 246 16.86 -15.85 6.48
CA ARG A 246 17.79 -16.29 7.54
C ARG A 246 17.14 -17.13 8.65
N ASP A 247 15.81 -17.12 8.76
CA ASP A 247 15.10 -17.84 9.82
C ASP A 247 15.11 -19.37 9.60
N ASN A 248 15.89 -20.09 10.42
CA ASN A 248 16.06 -21.54 10.26
C ASN A 248 15.32 -22.38 11.32
N LEU A 249 14.40 -21.77 12.05
CA LEU A 249 13.59 -22.47 13.05
C LEU A 249 12.58 -23.41 12.39
N PRO A 250 12.17 -24.53 13.03
CA PRO A 250 11.20 -25.46 12.46
C PRO A 250 9.89 -24.81 12.00
N TYR A 251 9.41 -23.81 12.77
CA TYR A 251 8.26 -22.98 12.39
C TYR A 251 8.46 -22.29 11.03
N ALA A 252 9.60 -21.64 10.84
CA ALA A 252 9.93 -20.96 9.58
C ALA A 252 10.09 -21.95 8.42
N GLN A 253 10.72 -23.09 8.69
CA GLN A 253 10.95 -24.14 7.69
C GLN A 253 9.64 -24.74 7.15
N PHE A 254 8.59 -24.86 7.98
CA PHE A 254 7.28 -25.35 7.55
C PHE A 254 6.70 -24.47 6.43
N TYR A 255 6.60 -23.16 6.66
CA TYR A 255 6.05 -22.23 5.67
C TYR A 255 6.98 -22.04 4.47
N LYS A 256 8.30 -21.98 4.68
CA LYS A 256 9.28 -21.92 3.58
C LYS A 256 9.17 -23.14 2.68
N GLY A 257 9.04 -24.34 3.26
CA GLY A 257 8.89 -25.59 2.52
C GLY A 257 7.63 -25.61 1.67
N ALA A 258 6.49 -25.23 2.24
CA ALA A 258 5.22 -25.15 1.52
C ALA A 258 5.31 -24.16 0.34
N TYR A 259 5.83 -22.95 0.58
CA TYR A 259 6.02 -21.93 -0.45
C TYR A 259 6.98 -22.40 -1.56
N ALA A 260 8.14 -22.97 -1.18
CA ALA A 260 9.13 -23.45 -2.13
C ALA A 260 8.58 -24.61 -2.99
N TYR A 261 7.82 -25.51 -2.39
CA TYR A 261 7.17 -26.60 -3.11
C TYR A 261 6.16 -26.08 -4.14
N ALA A 262 5.27 -25.15 -3.74
CA ALA A 262 4.30 -24.54 -4.65
C ALA A 262 5.00 -23.83 -5.82
N GLN A 263 6.04 -23.03 -5.55
CA GLN A 263 6.86 -22.37 -6.57
C GLN A 263 7.53 -23.36 -7.52
N MET A 264 8.12 -24.43 -6.99
CA MET A 264 8.76 -25.47 -7.80
C MET A 264 7.76 -26.15 -8.72
N MET A 265 6.58 -26.53 -8.21
CA MET A 265 5.54 -27.20 -8.99
C MET A 265 4.99 -26.27 -10.08
N ASN A 266 4.67 -25.01 -9.74
CA ASN A 266 4.10 -24.05 -10.69
C ASN A 266 5.07 -23.68 -11.83
N LYS A 267 6.38 -23.65 -11.55
CA LYS A 267 7.41 -23.40 -12.58
C LYS A 267 7.79 -24.65 -13.38
N SER A 268 7.36 -25.83 -12.96
CA SER A 268 7.66 -27.08 -13.65
C SER A 268 6.76 -27.28 -14.88
N ALA A 269 7.05 -28.31 -15.67
CA ALA A 269 6.16 -28.72 -16.76
C ALA A 269 4.90 -29.47 -16.28
N ILE A 270 4.79 -29.80 -14.98
CA ILE A 270 3.70 -30.64 -14.44
C ILE A 270 2.33 -30.01 -14.70
N PRO A 271 2.04 -28.75 -14.30
CA PRO A 271 0.73 -28.13 -14.57
C PRO A 271 0.32 -28.21 -16.04
N PHE A 272 1.26 -27.95 -16.95
CA PHE A 272 1.04 -28.00 -18.40
C PHE A 272 0.75 -29.42 -18.91
N VAL A 273 1.51 -30.42 -18.46
CA VAL A 273 1.41 -31.79 -18.97
C VAL A 273 0.22 -32.54 -18.37
N SER A 274 -0.05 -32.37 -17.06
CA SER A 274 -1.10 -33.10 -16.36
C SER A 274 -2.43 -32.35 -16.31
N GLY A 275 -2.46 -31.07 -16.72
CA GLY A 275 -3.60 -30.18 -16.54
C GLY A 275 -3.87 -29.85 -15.06
N MET A 276 -2.91 -30.11 -14.17
CA MET A 276 -3.02 -29.77 -12.76
C MET A 276 -3.05 -28.25 -12.62
N GLN A 277 -3.96 -27.73 -11.78
CA GLN A 277 -4.03 -26.30 -11.50
C GLN A 277 -2.78 -25.86 -10.74
N GLU A 278 -2.38 -24.60 -10.93
CA GLU A 278 -1.32 -23.99 -10.15
C GLU A 278 -1.67 -24.02 -8.66
N LEU A 279 -0.67 -24.29 -7.83
CA LEU A 279 -0.81 -24.29 -6.38
C LEU A 279 -0.75 -22.85 -5.89
N ASN A 280 -1.75 -22.39 -5.15
CA ASN A 280 -1.68 -21.11 -4.45
C ASN A 280 -0.61 -21.22 -3.33
N PRO A 281 0.47 -20.43 -3.38
CA PRO A 281 1.53 -20.49 -2.37
C PRO A 281 1.20 -19.66 -1.12
N PHE A 282 0.04 -18.99 -1.09
CA PHE A 282 -0.34 -18.06 -0.04
C PHE A 282 -1.56 -18.54 0.75
N LYS A 283 -1.64 -18.04 1.98
CA LYS A 283 -2.83 -18.10 2.82
C LYS A 283 -2.88 -16.86 3.69
N ILE A 284 -3.99 -16.11 3.67
CA ILE A 284 -4.06 -14.74 4.22
C ILE A 284 -3.64 -14.68 5.68
N ASP A 285 -4.07 -15.65 6.48
CA ASP A 285 -3.86 -15.72 7.93
C ASP A 285 -2.49 -16.30 8.32
N THR A 286 -1.61 -16.60 7.36
CA THR A 286 -0.29 -17.19 7.65
C THR A 286 0.86 -16.19 7.52
N PRO A 287 2.03 -16.45 8.14
CA PRO A 287 3.22 -15.64 7.93
C PRO A 287 3.62 -15.58 6.46
N ILE A 288 4.01 -14.39 6.00
CA ILE A 288 4.49 -14.17 4.64
C ILE A 288 5.97 -14.54 4.58
N ILE A 289 6.46 -15.13 3.49
CA ILE A 289 7.91 -15.24 3.28
C ILE A 289 8.43 -13.87 2.84
N ALA A 290 9.44 -13.35 3.53
CA ALA A 290 9.99 -12.05 3.20
C ALA A 290 10.70 -12.06 1.83
N GLY A 291 10.72 -10.93 1.15
CA GLY A 291 11.37 -10.78 -0.14
C GLY A 291 10.35 -10.72 -1.27
N LYS A 292 10.68 -11.34 -2.41
CA LYS A 292 9.82 -11.36 -3.60
C LYS A 292 8.40 -11.85 -3.29
N SER A 293 8.28 -12.86 -2.43
CA SER A 293 7.00 -13.46 -2.03
C SER A 293 6.02 -12.44 -1.44
N PHE A 294 6.48 -11.38 -0.77
CA PHE A 294 5.61 -10.33 -0.26
C PHE A 294 4.94 -9.52 -1.38
N PHE A 295 5.70 -9.21 -2.44
CA PHE A 295 5.17 -8.50 -3.60
C PHE A 295 4.15 -9.33 -4.37
N ASP A 296 4.45 -10.62 -4.54
CA ASP A 296 3.55 -11.58 -5.16
C ASP A 296 2.27 -11.77 -4.31
N TYR A 297 2.41 -11.93 -2.98
CA TYR A 297 1.30 -11.97 -2.02
C TYR A 297 0.41 -10.74 -2.15
N THR A 298 1.02 -9.54 -2.15
CA THR A 298 0.28 -8.28 -2.24
C THR A 298 -0.48 -8.19 -3.55
N SER A 299 0.17 -8.49 -4.67
CA SER A 299 -0.47 -8.47 -6.00
C SER A 299 -1.63 -9.46 -6.08
N HIS A 300 -1.43 -10.66 -5.53
CA HIS A 300 -2.44 -11.72 -5.51
C HIS A 300 -3.74 -11.28 -4.81
N TYR A 301 -3.66 -10.82 -3.56
CA TYR A 301 -4.87 -10.39 -2.84
C TYR A 301 -5.44 -9.06 -3.32
N PHE A 302 -4.61 -8.20 -3.93
CA PHE A 302 -5.11 -7.00 -4.59
C PHE A 302 -6.04 -7.36 -5.76
N GLU A 303 -5.63 -8.29 -6.63
CA GLU A 303 -6.45 -8.72 -7.77
C GLU A 303 -7.69 -9.51 -7.33
N ILE A 304 -7.59 -10.40 -6.33
CA ILE A 304 -8.76 -11.11 -5.81
C ILE A 304 -9.77 -10.13 -5.21
N LEU A 305 -9.33 -9.19 -4.37
CA LEU A 305 -10.23 -8.21 -3.78
C LEU A 305 -10.91 -7.35 -4.85
N LYS A 306 -10.16 -6.96 -5.89
CA LYS A 306 -10.68 -6.21 -7.03
C LYS A 306 -11.74 -7.00 -7.82
N ASP A 307 -11.54 -8.31 -7.99
CA ASP A 307 -12.53 -9.21 -8.60
C ASP A 307 -13.81 -9.28 -7.75
N ILE A 308 -13.68 -9.54 -6.45
CA ILE A 308 -14.81 -9.57 -5.49
C ILE A 308 -15.60 -8.26 -5.49
N GLN A 309 -14.92 -7.13 -5.62
CA GLN A 309 -15.54 -5.80 -5.65
C GLN A 309 -16.15 -5.41 -7.00
N ASN A 310 -15.85 -6.17 -8.06
CA ASN A 310 -16.32 -5.88 -9.41
C ASN A 310 -17.48 -6.79 -9.80
N ASN A 311 -18.71 -6.29 -9.64
CA ASN A 311 -19.93 -7.04 -9.94
C ASN A 311 -20.36 -6.97 -11.43
N ASP A 312 -19.43 -6.70 -12.35
CA ASP A 312 -19.72 -6.70 -13.79
C ASP A 312 -20.12 -8.10 -14.26
N ARG A 313 -21.06 -8.18 -15.22
CA ARG A 313 -21.60 -9.45 -15.69
C ARG A 313 -20.65 -10.29 -16.55
N TYR A 314 -19.60 -9.66 -17.08
CA TYR A 314 -18.73 -10.24 -18.08
C TYR A 314 -17.26 -10.23 -17.67
N VAL A 315 -16.96 -9.75 -16.45
CA VAL A 315 -15.59 -9.61 -15.95
C VAL A 315 -15.48 -10.25 -14.57
N GLY A 316 -14.39 -10.98 -14.33
CA GLY A 316 -14.10 -11.62 -13.05
C GLY A 316 -14.74 -12.99 -12.87
N TYR A 317 -14.50 -13.61 -11.71
CA TYR A 317 -14.89 -14.99 -11.42
C TYR A 317 -15.84 -15.12 -10.24
N PHE A 318 -15.70 -14.31 -9.20
CA PHE A 318 -16.29 -14.60 -7.90
C PHE A 318 -17.69 -14.00 -7.72
N ILE A 319 -17.81 -12.69 -7.88
CA ILE A 319 -19.09 -11.98 -7.73
C ILE A 319 -19.41 -11.30 -9.05
N ASN A 320 -20.35 -11.87 -9.80
CA ASN A 320 -20.67 -11.42 -11.15
C ASN A 320 -22.19 -11.39 -11.33
N GLY A 321 -22.75 -10.21 -11.63
CA GLY A 321 -24.19 -10.04 -11.82
C GLY A 321 -25.03 -10.40 -10.59
N ASN A 322 -24.42 -10.38 -9.40
CA ASN A 322 -25.10 -10.73 -8.16
C ASN A 322 -26.06 -9.61 -7.76
N LYS A 323 -27.36 -9.92 -7.66
CA LYS A 323 -28.41 -8.93 -7.38
C LYS A 323 -28.28 -8.26 -6.02
N ILE A 324 -27.77 -8.97 -5.01
CA ILE A 324 -27.52 -8.38 -3.69
C ILE A 324 -26.48 -7.28 -3.86
N VAL A 325 -25.36 -7.61 -4.52
CA VAL A 325 -24.24 -6.69 -4.72
C VAL A 325 -24.62 -5.52 -5.64
N GLU A 326 -25.44 -5.74 -6.68
CA GLU A 326 -26.01 -4.67 -7.52
C GLU A 326 -26.75 -3.63 -6.66
N THR A 327 -27.53 -4.10 -5.68
CA THR A 327 -28.20 -3.22 -4.71
C THR A 327 -27.21 -2.54 -3.77
N LEU A 328 -26.19 -3.25 -3.26
CA LEU A 328 -25.17 -2.66 -2.38
C LEU A 328 -24.30 -1.60 -3.07
N ASP A 329 -24.20 -1.65 -4.40
CA ASP A 329 -23.46 -0.70 -5.22
C ASP A 329 -24.22 0.59 -5.53
N LEU A 330 -25.49 0.70 -5.11
CA LEU A 330 -26.27 1.93 -5.25
C LEU A 330 -25.60 3.11 -4.51
N PRO A 331 -25.69 4.35 -5.05
CA PRO A 331 -25.01 5.51 -4.47
C PRO A 331 -25.30 5.78 -2.98
N LYS A 332 -26.50 5.42 -2.50
CA LYS A 332 -26.90 5.57 -1.10
C LYS A 332 -26.19 4.63 -0.13
N TYR A 333 -25.66 3.51 -0.63
CA TYR A 333 -24.90 2.53 0.15
C TYR A 333 -23.39 2.67 -0.06
N LYS A 334 -22.93 3.29 -1.14
CA LYS A 334 -21.51 3.66 -1.32
C LYS A 334 -21.05 4.77 -0.35
N ASN A 335 -21.97 5.60 0.10
CA ASN A 335 -21.69 6.73 0.98
C ASN A 335 -22.00 6.43 2.46
N GLY A 336 -21.34 7.15 3.36
CA GLY A 336 -21.56 7.05 4.81
C GLY A 336 -20.66 6.00 5.48
N VAL A 337 -20.16 6.35 6.68
CA VAL A 337 -19.19 5.54 7.43
C VAL A 337 -19.73 4.13 7.69
N GLY A 338 -20.97 4.03 8.19
CA GLY A 338 -21.59 2.75 8.51
C GLY A 338 -21.77 1.82 7.31
N ASN A 339 -22.20 2.35 6.16
CA ASN A 339 -22.35 1.51 4.97
C ASN A 339 -21.00 1.00 4.46
N ARG A 340 -19.97 1.87 4.47
CA ARG A 340 -18.61 1.46 4.08
C ARG A 340 -18.03 0.40 5.00
N ILE A 341 -18.29 0.48 6.31
CA ILE A 341 -17.86 -0.54 7.27
C ILE A 341 -18.56 -1.87 6.96
N ALA A 342 -19.89 -1.88 6.82
CA ALA A 342 -20.62 -3.09 6.50
C ALA A 342 -20.16 -3.73 5.17
N ARG A 343 -19.92 -2.91 4.14
CA ARG A 343 -19.38 -3.38 2.87
C ARG A 343 -17.97 -3.97 3.02
N LYS A 344 -17.10 -3.34 3.81
CA LYS A 344 -15.76 -3.87 4.11
C LYS A 344 -15.81 -5.22 4.83
N LEU A 345 -16.73 -5.39 5.78
CA LEU A 345 -16.90 -6.65 6.50
C LEU A 345 -17.29 -7.79 5.54
N PHE A 346 -18.25 -7.51 4.65
CA PHE A 346 -18.67 -8.43 3.60
C PHE A 346 -17.51 -8.77 2.65
N ASP A 347 -16.85 -7.76 2.06
CA ASP A 347 -15.73 -7.99 1.14
C ASP A 347 -14.57 -8.77 1.80
N LEU A 348 -14.31 -8.55 3.09
CA LEU A 348 -13.29 -9.26 3.87
C LEU A 348 -13.61 -10.75 4.07
N ALA A 349 -14.87 -11.07 4.36
CA ALA A 349 -15.31 -12.44 4.59
C ALA A 349 -15.32 -13.21 3.26
N ALA A 350 -15.77 -12.59 2.17
CA ALA A 350 -15.62 -13.09 0.81
C ALA A 350 -14.14 -13.35 0.45
N LEU A 351 -13.25 -12.39 0.71
CA LEU A 351 -11.81 -12.52 0.44
C LEU A 351 -11.19 -13.70 1.19
N LEU A 352 -11.51 -13.86 2.48
CA LEU A 352 -11.01 -14.97 3.30
C LEU A 352 -11.59 -16.32 2.86
N TYR A 353 -12.85 -16.36 2.44
CA TYR A 353 -13.45 -17.58 1.90
C TYR A 353 -12.72 -18.00 0.62
N VAL A 354 -12.52 -17.05 -0.32
CA VAL A 354 -11.86 -17.31 -1.60
C VAL A 354 -10.45 -17.82 -1.38
N ASP A 355 -9.66 -17.14 -0.53
CA ASP A 355 -8.31 -17.56 -0.14
C ASP A 355 -8.27 -19.02 0.34
N ARG A 356 -9.26 -19.41 1.13
CA ARG A 356 -9.24 -20.71 1.82
C ARG A 356 -9.74 -21.87 0.97
N PHE A 357 -10.75 -21.62 0.13
CA PHE A 357 -11.53 -22.69 -0.48
C PHE A 357 -11.60 -22.66 -2.00
N CYS A 358 -11.32 -21.52 -2.63
CA CYS A 358 -11.42 -21.41 -4.08
C CYS A 358 -10.05 -21.64 -4.72
N PRO A 359 -9.96 -22.55 -5.71
CA PRO A 359 -8.74 -22.65 -6.51
C PRO A 359 -8.62 -21.44 -7.45
N ASP A 360 -7.41 -21.24 -8.01
CA ASP A 360 -7.10 -20.15 -8.96
C ASP A 360 -8.08 -20.09 -10.15
N ARG A 361 -8.63 -21.24 -10.55
CA ARG A 361 -9.69 -21.35 -11.56
C ARG A 361 -10.87 -22.10 -10.96
N PRO A 362 -11.82 -21.40 -10.34
CA PRO A 362 -12.95 -22.03 -9.67
C PRO A 362 -13.83 -22.75 -10.69
N THR A 363 -14.23 -23.97 -10.35
CA THR A 363 -15.25 -24.71 -11.10
C THR A 363 -16.63 -24.13 -10.82
N ARG A 364 -17.62 -24.51 -11.63
CA ARG A 364 -19.01 -24.14 -11.37
C ARG A 364 -19.48 -24.56 -9.98
N LEU A 365 -19.06 -25.73 -9.51
CA LEU A 365 -19.42 -26.20 -8.17
C LEU A 365 -18.84 -25.29 -7.08
N ASP A 366 -17.59 -24.86 -7.24
CA ASP A 366 -16.94 -23.94 -6.29
C ASP A 366 -17.70 -22.62 -6.21
N LEU A 367 -18.13 -22.10 -7.37
CA LEU A 367 -18.92 -20.87 -7.47
C LEU A 367 -20.34 -21.03 -6.90
N ASP A 368 -21.01 -22.16 -7.14
CA ASP A 368 -22.36 -22.42 -6.61
C ASP A 368 -22.35 -22.51 -5.07
N ILE A 369 -21.28 -23.04 -4.47
CA ILE A 369 -21.11 -23.07 -3.00
C ILE A 369 -20.72 -21.69 -2.48
N PHE A 370 -19.85 -20.97 -3.19
CA PHE A 370 -19.48 -19.60 -2.84
C PHE A 370 -20.70 -18.67 -2.87
N GLU A 371 -21.63 -18.81 -3.82
CA GLU A 371 -22.85 -18.00 -3.88
C GLU A 371 -23.74 -18.22 -2.64
N GLN A 372 -23.82 -19.45 -2.13
CA GLN A 372 -24.51 -19.74 -0.88
C GLN A 372 -23.84 -19.06 0.31
N PHE A 373 -22.51 -19.07 0.35
CA PHE A 373 -21.74 -18.35 1.37
C PHE A 373 -21.97 -16.83 1.27
N VAL A 374 -21.97 -16.25 0.07
CA VAL A 374 -22.22 -14.81 -0.16
C VAL A 374 -23.56 -14.38 0.45
N VAL A 375 -24.60 -15.20 0.39
CA VAL A 375 -25.88 -14.91 1.06
C VAL A 375 -25.69 -14.88 2.58
N MET A 376 -25.03 -15.88 3.16
CA MET A 376 -24.81 -15.96 4.62
C MET A 376 -23.94 -14.80 5.12
N ASP A 377 -22.86 -14.48 4.42
CA ASP A 377 -21.99 -13.34 4.69
C ASP A 377 -22.75 -12.02 4.60
N PHE A 378 -23.54 -11.82 3.53
CA PHE A 378 -24.41 -10.66 3.40
C PHE A 378 -25.35 -10.51 4.60
N ILE A 379 -26.05 -11.57 5.00
CA ILE A 379 -26.94 -11.54 6.16
C ILE A 379 -26.17 -11.18 7.43
N TRP A 380 -24.99 -11.75 7.65
CA TRP A 380 -24.15 -11.44 8.80
C TRP A 380 -23.68 -9.97 8.81
N ALA A 381 -23.04 -9.50 7.74
CA ALA A 381 -22.49 -8.15 7.66
C ALA A 381 -23.58 -7.06 7.67
N TYR A 382 -24.72 -7.31 7.03
CA TYR A 382 -25.81 -6.34 6.97
C TYR A 382 -26.79 -6.45 8.14
N SER A 383 -26.75 -7.52 8.95
CA SER A 383 -27.43 -7.55 10.25
C SER A 383 -26.83 -6.49 11.18
N LEU A 384 -25.49 -6.37 11.19
CA LEU A 384 -24.82 -5.27 11.87
C LEU A 384 -25.29 -3.92 11.33
N ARG A 385 -25.32 -3.74 10.00
CA ARG A 385 -25.73 -2.46 9.42
C ARG A 385 -27.17 -2.07 9.77
N ALA A 386 -28.08 -3.03 9.75
CA ALA A 386 -29.51 -2.81 9.99
C ALA A 386 -29.82 -2.44 11.44
N GLN A 387 -29.02 -2.91 12.39
CA GLN A 387 -29.29 -2.76 13.83
C GLN A 387 -28.63 -1.53 14.46
N TYR A 388 -27.76 -0.80 13.75
CA TYR A 388 -27.08 0.39 14.26
C TYR A 388 -27.47 1.66 13.51
N ARG A 389 -27.88 2.71 14.24
CA ARG A 389 -28.08 4.06 13.68
C ARG A 389 -26.75 4.69 13.25
N ASN A 390 -25.77 4.63 14.14
CA ASN A 390 -24.40 5.10 13.92
C ASN A 390 -23.46 3.90 14.04
N LEU A 391 -22.96 3.42 12.91
CA LEU A 391 -22.01 2.30 12.85
C LEU A 391 -20.59 2.84 12.65
N GLY A 392 -19.73 2.55 13.61
CA GLY A 392 -18.29 2.82 13.60
C GLY A 392 -17.48 1.55 13.88
N TRP A 393 -16.14 1.64 13.81
CA TRP A 393 -15.25 0.48 13.97
C TRP A 393 -15.34 -0.18 15.35
N VAL A 394 -15.54 0.58 16.42
CA VAL A 394 -15.76 0.02 17.77
C VAL A 394 -17.00 -0.88 17.80
N SER A 395 -18.10 -0.43 17.19
CA SER A 395 -19.33 -1.23 17.10
C SER A 395 -19.13 -2.49 16.26
N ALA A 396 -18.38 -2.38 15.15
CA ALA A 396 -18.07 -3.53 14.29
C ALA A 396 -17.18 -4.55 15.01
N GLN A 397 -16.16 -4.09 15.75
CA GLN A 397 -15.33 -4.96 16.58
C GLN A 397 -16.18 -5.68 17.64
N ASN A 398 -16.98 -4.96 18.42
CA ASN A 398 -17.86 -5.57 19.41
C ASN A 398 -18.80 -6.61 18.79
N TYR A 399 -19.33 -6.34 17.59
CA TYR A 399 -20.17 -7.28 16.86
C TYR A 399 -19.44 -8.57 16.46
N ILE A 400 -18.21 -8.47 15.97
CA ILE A 400 -17.35 -9.62 15.64
C ILE A 400 -17.04 -10.42 16.91
N PHE A 401 -16.83 -9.78 18.06
CA PHE A 401 -16.51 -10.44 19.31
C PHE A 401 -17.72 -10.99 20.08
N GLY A 402 -18.92 -10.99 19.49
CA GLY A 402 -20.12 -11.53 20.13
C GLY A 402 -20.79 -10.59 21.13
N ASN A 403 -20.31 -9.35 21.27
CA ASN A 403 -20.80 -8.35 22.23
C ASN A 403 -21.83 -7.39 21.59
N GLY A 404 -22.61 -7.87 20.62
CA GLY A 404 -23.50 -7.05 19.80
C GLY A 404 -24.96 -7.50 19.79
N HIS A 405 -25.62 -7.17 18.68
CA HIS A 405 -27.02 -7.51 18.43
C HIS A 405 -27.15 -8.89 17.75
N VAL A 406 -28.30 -9.18 17.13
CA VAL A 406 -28.55 -10.46 16.44
C VAL A 406 -27.44 -10.70 15.41
N ASN A 407 -26.97 -11.95 15.31
CA ASN A 407 -25.87 -12.43 14.46
C ASN A 407 -24.47 -11.93 14.86
N SER A 408 -24.30 -11.40 16.07
CA SER A 408 -22.98 -11.05 16.61
C SER A 408 -22.16 -12.31 16.92
N PHE A 409 -21.16 -12.57 16.08
CA PHE A 409 -20.11 -13.59 16.27
C PHE A 409 -18.97 -13.35 15.28
N ASN A 410 -17.83 -14.03 15.49
CA ASN A 410 -16.64 -13.87 14.65
C ASN A 410 -16.72 -14.77 13.42
N LEU A 411 -17.32 -14.25 12.33
CA LEU A 411 -17.40 -14.97 11.06
C LEU A 411 -16.01 -15.32 10.49
N TYR A 412 -15.03 -14.42 10.61
CA TYR A 412 -13.68 -14.65 10.08
C TYR A 412 -12.99 -15.85 10.74
N LYS A 413 -13.16 -16.00 12.06
CA LYS A 413 -12.65 -17.17 12.77
C LYS A 413 -13.35 -18.45 12.34
N CYS A 414 -14.67 -18.43 12.12
CA CYS A 414 -15.41 -19.58 11.60
C CYS A 414 -14.86 -20.02 10.23
N ILE A 415 -14.63 -19.06 9.31
CA ILE A 415 -14.00 -19.34 8.02
C ILE A 415 -12.59 -19.90 8.22
N ALA A 416 -11.79 -19.29 9.10
CA ALA A 416 -10.40 -19.67 9.36
C ALA A 416 -10.24 -21.04 10.08
N GLU A 417 -11.28 -21.57 10.71
CA GLU A 417 -11.25 -22.87 11.39
C GLU A 417 -11.92 -23.97 10.56
N ALA A 418 -12.84 -23.64 9.67
CA ALA A 418 -13.58 -24.63 8.88
C ALA A 418 -12.66 -25.42 7.92
N PRO A 419 -12.73 -26.77 7.91
CA PRO A 419 -11.90 -27.60 7.03
C PRO A 419 -12.42 -27.65 5.58
N THR A 420 -13.72 -27.43 5.37
CA THR A 420 -14.35 -27.43 4.05
C THR A 420 -15.47 -26.38 3.98
N PRO A 421 -15.87 -25.94 2.77
CA PRO A 421 -17.01 -25.04 2.59
C PRO A 421 -18.32 -25.56 3.17
N THR A 422 -18.58 -26.87 3.04
CA THR A 422 -19.84 -27.46 3.53
C THR A 422 -19.93 -27.44 5.05
N VAL A 423 -18.81 -27.69 5.74
CA VAL A 423 -18.76 -27.59 7.21
C VAL A 423 -18.97 -26.14 7.65
N LEU A 424 -18.34 -25.18 6.95
CA LEU A 424 -18.57 -23.75 7.21
C LEU A 424 -20.06 -23.41 7.05
N LEU A 425 -20.69 -23.76 5.93
CA LEU A 425 -22.10 -23.44 5.67
C LEU A 425 -23.03 -24.06 6.71
N SER A 426 -22.73 -25.27 7.17
CA SER A 426 -23.50 -25.93 8.25
C SER A 426 -23.37 -25.17 9.56
N GLU A 427 -22.16 -24.76 9.94
CA GLU A 427 -21.94 -23.93 11.13
C GLU A 427 -22.65 -22.57 11.03
N LEU A 428 -22.59 -21.91 9.87
CA LEU A 428 -23.27 -20.64 9.67
C LEU A 428 -24.80 -20.79 9.71
N ALA A 429 -25.35 -21.91 9.23
CA ALA A 429 -26.78 -22.17 9.31
C ALA A 429 -27.29 -22.31 10.75
N GLU A 430 -26.44 -22.78 11.68
CA GLU A 430 -26.77 -22.84 13.11
C GLU A 430 -26.64 -21.48 13.81
N ARG A 431 -25.68 -20.65 13.39
CA ARG A 431 -25.34 -19.38 14.05
C ARG A 431 -26.10 -18.16 13.52
N ILE A 432 -26.44 -18.13 12.23
CA ILE A 432 -27.12 -17.00 11.61
C ILE A 432 -28.64 -17.17 11.77
N HIS A 433 -29.24 -16.21 12.43
CA HIS A 433 -30.66 -16.18 12.73
C HIS A 433 -31.39 -15.07 11.96
N PRO A 434 -32.70 -15.25 11.68
CA PRO A 434 -33.52 -14.19 11.12
C PRO A 434 -33.52 -12.93 11.99
N LEU A 435 -33.51 -11.77 11.34
CA LEU A 435 -33.51 -10.47 11.99
C LEU A 435 -34.95 -10.00 12.28
N PRO A 436 -35.31 -9.79 13.56
CA PRO A 436 -36.65 -9.29 13.91
C PRO A 436 -36.84 -7.81 13.56
N LYS A 437 -38.04 -7.45 13.07
CA LYS A 437 -38.40 -6.07 12.72
C LYS A 437 -38.14 -5.06 13.85
N ASN A 438 -38.39 -5.44 15.11
CA ASN A 438 -38.15 -4.56 16.27
C ASN A 438 -36.65 -4.31 16.57
N LYS A 439 -35.74 -5.04 15.92
CA LYS A 439 -34.29 -4.80 15.99
C LYS A 439 -33.76 -3.96 14.83
N VAL A 440 -34.56 -3.75 13.77
CA VAL A 440 -34.15 -2.96 12.61
C VAL A 440 -34.28 -1.48 12.90
N LEU A 441 -33.14 -0.77 12.90
CA LEU A 441 -33.07 0.69 13.03
C LEU A 441 -32.86 1.40 11.68
N ALA A 442 -32.53 0.65 10.62
CA ALA A 442 -32.46 1.17 9.26
C ALA A 442 -33.85 1.58 8.74
N LYS A 443 -33.89 2.50 7.76
CA LYS A 443 -35.15 2.88 7.10
C LYS A 443 -35.73 1.67 6.35
N ILE A 444 -36.99 1.34 6.67
CA ILE A 444 -37.73 0.19 6.12
C ILE A 444 -38.61 0.62 4.91
N GLU A 445 -38.74 1.92 4.65
CA GLU A 445 -39.48 2.43 3.49
C GLU A 445 -38.90 1.90 2.17
N GLY A 446 -39.77 1.63 1.20
CA GLY A 446 -39.40 1.09 -0.11
C GLY A 446 -38.82 -0.33 -0.06
N PHE A 447 -39.30 -1.16 0.88
CA PHE A 447 -38.78 -2.52 1.14
C PHE A 447 -38.70 -3.40 -0.10
N ASP A 448 -39.73 -3.37 -0.97
CA ASP A 448 -39.82 -4.17 -2.18
C ASP A 448 -39.78 -3.30 -3.47
N GLU A 449 -39.34 -2.03 -3.36
CA GLU A 449 -39.25 -1.11 -4.50
C GLU A 449 -38.07 -1.47 -5.41
N GLN A 450 -38.30 -1.41 -6.73
CA GLN A 450 -37.28 -1.59 -7.76
C GLN A 450 -37.14 -0.34 -8.62
N ASP A 451 -35.95 -0.16 -9.19
CA ASP A 451 -35.76 0.81 -10.27
C ASP A 451 -36.14 0.23 -11.65
N ASN A 452 -36.01 1.07 -12.68
CA ASN A 452 -36.32 0.70 -14.07
C ASN A 452 -35.42 -0.43 -14.63
N LYS A 453 -34.35 -0.81 -13.93
CA LYS A 453 -33.46 -1.91 -14.29
C LYS A 453 -33.76 -3.19 -13.49
N GLY A 454 -34.78 -3.18 -12.64
CA GLY A 454 -35.17 -4.29 -11.78
C GLY A 454 -34.31 -4.44 -10.53
N ILE A 455 -33.49 -3.44 -10.18
CA ILE A 455 -32.63 -3.48 -8.99
C ILE A 455 -33.44 -3.03 -7.78
N TYR A 456 -33.49 -3.88 -6.75
CA TYR A 456 -34.16 -3.55 -5.50
C TYR A 456 -33.45 -2.41 -4.79
N GLN A 457 -34.24 -1.47 -4.28
CA GLN A 457 -33.74 -0.26 -3.67
C GLN A 457 -33.37 -0.48 -2.20
N ASN A 458 -33.92 -1.47 -1.50
CA ASN A 458 -33.59 -1.73 -0.10
C ASN A 458 -32.90 -3.08 0.06
N TYR A 459 -31.69 -3.13 0.61
CA TYR A 459 -31.00 -4.40 0.83
C TYR A 459 -31.79 -5.35 1.77
N LEU A 460 -32.64 -4.81 2.67
CA LEU A 460 -33.48 -5.63 3.54
C LEU A 460 -34.47 -6.51 2.76
N HIS A 461 -34.76 -6.18 1.49
CA HIS A 461 -35.49 -7.06 0.58
C HIS A 461 -34.89 -8.48 0.56
N TYR A 462 -33.55 -8.57 0.48
CA TYR A 462 -32.86 -9.85 0.42
C TYR A 462 -32.81 -10.58 1.76
N PHE A 463 -33.03 -9.89 2.89
CA PHE A 463 -33.28 -10.58 4.15
C PHE A 463 -34.62 -11.34 4.09
N LYS A 464 -35.67 -10.72 3.56
CA LYS A 464 -37.00 -11.36 3.41
C LYS A 464 -36.99 -12.51 2.40
N VAL A 465 -36.41 -12.31 1.22
CA VAL A 465 -36.37 -13.35 0.17
C VAL A 465 -35.60 -14.58 0.63
N ASN A 466 -34.49 -14.39 1.34
CA ASN A 466 -33.68 -15.48 1.89
C ASN A 466 -34.16 -15.98 3.26
N LYS A 467 -35.36 -15.58 3.72
CA LYS A 467 -35.99 -16.06 4.97
C LYS A 467 -35.25 -15.69 6.28
N PHE A 468 -34.47 -14.61 6.24
CA PHE A 468 -33.76 -14.03 7.39
C PHE A 468 -34.40 -12.74 7.91
N TYR A 469 -35.70 -12.52 7.69
CA TYR A 469 -36.45 -11.40 8.24
C TYR A 469 -37.75 -11.90 8.88
N THR A 470 -38.03 -11.48 10.11
CA THR A 470 -39.28 -11.80 10.82
C THR A 470 -40.02 -10.51 11.19
N GLU A 471 -41.32 -10.47 10.85
CA GLU A 471 -42.18 -9.30 11.05
C GLU A 471 -42.48 -8.94 12.51
#